data_AF-A0A3D5I1P4-F1
#
_entry.id   AF-A0A3D5I1P4-F1
#
_cell.length_a   1.000
_cell.length_b   1.000
_cell.length_c   1.000
_cell.angle_alpha   90.00
_cell.angle_beta   90.00
_cell.angle_gamma   90.00
#
_symmetry.space_group_name_H-M   'P 1'
#
loop_
_entity.id
_entity.type
_entity.pdbx_description
1 polymer ?
#
loop_
_entity_poly.entity_id
_entity_poly.type
_entity_poly.pdbx_seq_one_letter_code
_entity_poly.pdbx_strand_id
1 'polypeptide(L)'
;MKADALAVLFAISNSVLGDAIGGSLVESALMFWETLWPLVLGFGIAGLVQACASRDGMEKVLGNHRAGAISRAAGYGMLSSSCSYAASAMTKNLVVKGADFITAMVFMVASTNLVIEIGLVLIALMGWQFAVAEFVGGPIMIVLLALLGTLLFPAVVTRPAQQRLQRKSASQDAPTETSQTSVGLAKRLRTPATWANAASYTLADLTMLRKELLIGFLVAGALTSFVPDATWEVVFAQGHGLWTSVQNAFIGPLIAVISFVCSVGNVALAASLWQGGISFGGVVAFIFGDLITLPLLLIYRKYYGPQLALRMWLGLWLVMSVSGLLVELIFSHIGLVPAVRQTATAQASFAWNSTTWLNLVAIAALVGASWLAHHKERFGGGSGYAIDPICGMQVEIANAPAHRCKNHTDYWFCSDHCAEKFDKAGAPKSTPQRHKSVPTAKTSSCKDPVCGMDVDPATAKVSRTYGGTTVIFCGNHCAEKFDENPTQYCQPSADCKDPVCGMSVDPATAKVSRTYSGTTVFFCGNHCGDKFDQDPERYLKTEGSHA
;
A
#
# COMPACT_ATOMS: atom_id res chain seq x y z
N MET A 1 -49.43 -28.17 -26.28
CA MET A 1 -49.84 -27.98 -24.86
C MET A 1 -48.71 -28.16 -23.85
N LYS A 2 -48.03 -29.31 -23.70
CA LYS A 2 -46.88 -29.42 -22.75
C LYS A 2 -45.59 -28.72 -23.22
N ALA A 3 -45.32 -28.69 -24.52
CA ALA A 3 -44.14 -28.01 -25.09
C ALA A 3 -44.26 -26.47 -25.05
N ASP A 4 -45.47 -25.94 -25.29
CA ASP A 4 -45.73 -24.49 -25.23
C ASP A 4 -45.66 -23.95 -23.81
N ALA A 5 -46.13 -24.72 -22.81
CA ALA A 5 -46.00 -24.35 -21.40
C ALA A 5 -44.54 -24.29 -20.94
N LEU A 6 -43.69 -25.20 -21.43
CA LEU A 6 -42.25 -25.22 -21.12
C LEU A 6 -41.51 -24.07 -21.80
N ALA A 7 -41.84 -23.74 -23.05
CA ALA A 7 -41.26 -22.60 -23.76
C ALA A 7 -41.69 -21.26 -23.14
N VAL A 8 -42.95 -21.15 -22.70
CA VAL A 8 -43.46 -19.97 -21.98
C VAL A 8 -42.84 -19.86 -20.59
N LEU A 9 -42.68 -20.95 -19.84
CA LEU A 9 -41.95 -20.95 -18.56
C LEU A 9 -40.47 -20.61 -18.74
N PHE A 10 -39.82 -21.06 -19.82
CA PHE A 10 -38.42 -20.72 -20.12
C PHE A 10 -38.29 -19.25 -20.57
N ALA A 11 -39.25 -18.73 -21.32
CA ALA A 11 -39.28 -17.33 -21.74
C ALA A 11 -39.59 -16.39 -20.57
N ILE A 12 -40.54 -16.74 -19.70
CA ILE A 12 -40.84 -16.01 -18.44
C ILE A 12 -39.65 -16.12 -17.49
N SER A 13 -39.02 -17.30 -17.37
CA SER A 13 -37.81 -17.45 -16.56
C SER A 13 -36.66 -16.62 -17.10
N ASN A 14 -36.47 -16.53 -18.43
CA ASN A 14 -35.43 -15.70 -19.03
C ASN A 14 -35.72 -14.21 -18.96
N SER A 15 -36.99 -13.78 -19.03
CA SER A 15 -37.36 -12.37 -18.84
C SER A 15 -37.23 -11.97 -17.38
N VAL A 16 -37.71 -12.80 -16.45
CA VAL A 16 -37.56 -12.57 -15.00
C VAL A 16 -36.09 -12.63 -14.58
N LEU A 17 -35.31 -13.56 -15.13
CA LEU A 17 -33.86 -13.63 -14.86
C LEU A 17 -33.11 -12.47 -15.54
N GLY A 18 -33.53 -12.04 -16.73
CA GLY A 18 -32.99 -10.85 -17.40
C GLY A 18 -33.29 -9.56 -16.64
N ASP A 19 -34.50 -9.41 -16.14
CA ASP A 19 -34.95 -8.29 -15.30
C ASP A 19 -34.27 -8.33 -13.93
N ALA A 20 -34.05 -9.51 -13.34
CA ALA A 20 -33.33 -9.67 -12.08
C ALA A 20 -31.82 -9.45 -12.22
N ILE A 21 -31.20 -9.89 -13.33
CA ILE A 21 -29.81 -9.58 -13.64
C ILE A 21 -29.66 -8.07 -13.90
N GLY A 22 -30.57 -7.49 -14.68
CA GLY A 22 -30.62 -6.03 -14.90
C GLY A 22 -30.77 -5.26 -13.59
N GLY A 23 -31.70 -5.67 -12.73
CA GLY A 23 -31.91 -5.13 -11.40
C GLY A 23 -30.66 -5.24 -10.52
N SER A 24 -30.00 -6.40 -10.48
CA SER A 24 -28.77 -6.59 -9.70
C SER A 24 -27.61 -5.70 -10.15
N LEU A 25 -27.48 -5.44 -11.47
CA LEU A 25 -26.45 -4.55 -12.00
C LEU A 25 -26.77 -3.08 -11.70
N VAL A 26 -28.04 -2.70 -11.77
CA VAL A 26 -28.50 -1.35 -11.40
C VAL A 26 -28.25 -1.12 -9.91
N GLU A 27 -28.62 -2.06 -9.04
CA GLU A 27 -28.34 -1.99 -7.60
C GLU A 27 -26.83 -1.90 -7.32
N SER A 28 -26.03 -2.73 -7.98
CA SER A 28 -24.56 -2.67 -7.85
C SER A 28 -24.01 -1.28 -8.21
N ALA A 29 -24.54 -0.67 -9.28
CA ALA A 29 -24.14 0.65 -9.74
C ALA A 29 -24.63 1.77 -8.80
N LEU A 30 -25.83 1.66 -8.23
CA LEU A 30 -26.37 2.60 -7.27
C LEU A 30 -25.58 2.55 -5.95
N MET A 31 -25.26 1.36 -5.45
CA MET A 31 -24.39 1.19 -4.29
C MET A 31 -22.99 1.76 -4.53
N PHE A 32 -22.42 1.53 -5.71
CA PHE A 32 -21.15 2.15 -6.09
C PHE A 32 -21.26 3.68 -6.13
N TRP A 33 -22.35 4.22 -6.69
CA TRP A 33 -22.59 5.65 -6.74
C TRP A 33 -22.68 6.25 -5.33
N GLU A 34 -23.47 5.68 -4.43
CA GLU A 34 -23.60 6.19 -3.06
C GLU A 34 -22.28 6.15 -2.28
N THR A 35 -21.38 5.22 -2.62
CA THR A 35 -20.11 5.00 -1.92
C THR A 35 -18.89 5.57 -2.64
N LEU A 36 -19.07 6.29 -3.75
CA LEU A 36 -17.95 6.81 -4.54
C LEU A 36 -17.16 7.90 -3.80
N TRP A 37 -17.82 8.94 -3.30
CA TRP A 37 -17.13 10.04 -2.63
C TRP A 37 -16.37 9.64 -1.34
N PRO A 38 -16.91 8.80 -0.43
CA PRO A 38 -16.17 8.36 0.76
C PRO A 38 -14.97 7.50 0.37
N LEU A 39 -15.09 6.70 -0.70
CA LEU A 39 -14.02 5.85 -1.20
C LEU A 39 -12.85 6.70 -1.73
N VAL A 40 -13.13 7.73 -2.53
CA VAL A 40 -12.11 8.67 -3.01
C VAL A 40 -11.46 9.42 -1.86
N LEU A 41 -12.25 9.93 -0.91
CA LEU A 41 -11.74 10.65 0.24
C LEU A 41 -10.83 9.77 1.11
N GLY A 42 -11.28 8.55 1.43
CA GLY A 42 -10.53 7.59 2.23
C GLY A 42 -9.21 7.19 1.59
N PHE A 43 -9.20 6.83 0.31
CA PHE A 43 -7.95 6.53 -0.40
C PHE A 43 -7.05 7.76 -0.54
N GLY A 44 -7.62 8.96 -0.72
CA GLY A 44 -6.89 10.22 -0.77
C GLY A 44 -6.18 10.54 0.55
N ILE A 45 -6.87 10.41 1.68
CA ILE A 45 -6.28 10.55 3.02
C ILE A 45 -5.19 9.49 3.22
N ALA A 46 -5.41 8.25 2.78
CA ALA A 46 -4.42 7.17 2.90
C ALA A 46 -3.14 7.50 2.13
N GLY A 47 -3.26 8.02 0.90
CA GLY A 47 -2.13 8.51 0.11
C GLY A 47 -1.44 9.72 0.75
N LEU A 48 -2.19 10.63 1.37
CA LEU A 48 -1.63 11.78 2.08
C LEU A 48 -0.84 11.36 3.33
N VAL A 49 -1.37 10.45 4.13
CA VAL A 49 -0.65 9.87 5.29
C VAL A 49 0.61 9.13 4.82
N GLN A 50 0.56 8.45 3.67
CA GLN A 50 1.74 7.84 3.05
C GLN A 50 2.79 8.88 2.66
N ALA A 51 2.40 10.02 2.08
CA ALA A 51 3.33 11.06 1.67
C ALA A 51 3.87 11.92 2.84
N CYS A 52 3.12 12.07 3.93
CA CYS A 52 3.48 12.97 5.04
C CYS A 52 4.12 12.27 6.24
N ALA A 53 3.66 11.09 6.62
CA ALA A 53 4.09 10.45 7.87
C ALA A 53 5.53 9.92 7.75
N SER A 54 6.40 10.24 8.70
CA SER A 54 7.72 9.62 8.82
C SER A 54 7.65 8.32 9.61
N ARG A 55 8.56 7.39 9.31
CA ARG A 55 8.70 6.12 10.04
C ARG A 55 9.00 6.35 11.53
N ASP A 56 10.00 7.18 11.84
CA ASP A 56 10.38 7.48 13.23
C ASP A 56 9.26 8.15 14.04
N GLY A 57 8.46 8.99 13.39
CA GLY A 57 7.31 9.63 14.02
C GLY A 57 6.20 8.62 14.34
N MET A 58 5.95 7.68 13.43
CA MET A 58 4.91 6.67 13.59
C MET A 58 5.29 5.61 14.64
N GLU A 59 6.52 5.15 14.63
CA GLU A 59 7.05 4.22 15.64
C GLU A 59 7.02 4.85 17.04
N LYS A 60 7.35 6.14 17.17
CA LYS A 60 7.31 6.83 18.47
C LYS A 60 5.88 6.99 19.02
N VAL A 61 4.88 7.17 18.16
CA VAL A 61 3.49 7.44 18.58
C VAL A 61 2.66 6.16 18.71
N LEU A 62 2.83 5.21 17.79
CA LEU A 62 2.02 3.99 17.65
C LEU A 62 2.83 2.68 17.70
N GLY A 63 4.14 2.71 17.98
CA GLY A 63 5.02 1.53 18.00
C GLY A 63 4.85 0.59 19.21
N ASN A 64 3.83 0.78 20.04
CA ASN A 64 3.47 -0.14 21.11
C ASN A 64 1.94 -0.23 21.26
N HIS A 65 1.47 -1.24 21.97
CA HIS A 65 0.05 -1.47 22.29
C HIS A 65 -0.27 -1.17 23.76
N ARG A 66 0.38 -0.16 24.36
CA ARG A 66 -0.03 0.34 25.68
C ARG A 66 -1.28 1.20 25.55
N ALA A 67 -2.00 1.40 26.66
CA ALA A 67 -3.26 2.15 26.69
C ALA A 67 -3.17 3.53 26.00
N GLY A 68 -2.07 4.27 26.18
CA GLY A 68 -1.87 5.58 25.52
C GLY A 68 -1.67 5.53 24.00
N ALA A 69 -1.13 4.44 23.46
CA ALA A 69 -1.00 4.26 22.01
C ALA A 69 -2.33 3.77 21.41
N ILE A 70 -3.02 2.86 22.10
CA ILE A 70 -4.36 2.39 21.74
C ILE A 70 -5.36 3.54 21.69
N SER A 71 -5.38 4.42 22.69
CA SER A 71 -6.30 5.56 22.72
C SER A 71 -6.03 6.56 21.59
N ARG A 72 -4.76 6.84 21.29
CA ARG A 72 -4.38 7.65 20.13
C ARG A 72 -4.79 7.00 18.81
N ALA A 73 -4.53 5.71 18.64
CA ALA A 73 -4.93 4.96 17.45
C ALA A 73 -6.45 4.99 17.25
N ALA A 74 -7.21 4.77 18.33
CA ALA A 74 -8.67 4.85 18.30
C ALA A 74 -9.17 6.25 17.92
N GLY A 75 -8.60 7.30 18.52
CA GLY A 75 -8.94 8.68 18.18
C GLY A 75 -8.59 9.06 16.74
N TYR A 76 -7.41 8.68 16.26
CA TYR A 76 -7.02 8.89 14.87
C TYR A 76 -7.89 8.11 13.90
N GLY A 77 -8.27 6.87 14.24
CA GLY A 77 -9.18 6.06 13.44
C GLY A 77 -10.55 6.73 13.34
N MET A 78 -11.17 7.06 14.47
CA MET A 78 -12.45 7.76 14.54
C MET A 78 -12.45 9.05 13.70
N LEU A 79 -11.40 9.86 13.79
CA LEU A 79 -11.26 11.10 13.01
C LEU A 79 -11.03 10.85 11.52
N SER A 80 -10.44 9.71 11.15
CA SER A 80 -10.14 9.37 9.76
C SER A 80 -11.38 8.99 8.96
N SER A 81 -12.47 8.55 9.62
CA SER A 81 -13.78 8.28 9.01
C SER A 81 -13.67 7.62 7.62
N SER A 82 -13.07 6.44 7.57
CA SER A 82 -12.71 5.78 6.31
C SER A 82 -13.50 4.49 6.12
N CYS A 83 -13.90 4.19 4.89
CA CYS A 83 -14.54 2.91 4.58
C CYS A 83 -13.60 1.74 4.92
N SER A 84 -14.14 0.54 5.12
CA SER A 84 -13.39 -0.65 5.52
C SER A 84 -12.19 -0.98 4.59
N TYR A 85 -12.32 -0.71 3.29
CA TYR A 85 -11.22 -0.81 2.33
C TYR A 85 -10.11 0.23 2.59
N ALA A 86 -10.46 1.51 2.69
CA ALA A 86 -9.50 2.58 2.95
C ALA A 86 -8.83 2.42 4.33
N ALA A 87 -9.60 2.05 5.36
CA ALA A 87 -9.10 1.74 6.69
C ALA A 87 -8.06 0.60 6.66
N SER A 88 -8.32 -0.49 5.89
CA SER A 88 -7.37 -1.59 5.75
C SER A 88 -6.06 -1.18 5.06
N ALA A 89 -6.13 -0.32 4.04
CA ALA A 89 -4.98 0.20 3.33
C ALA A 89 -4.15 1.13 4.23
N MET A 90 -4.80 2.07 4.93
CA MET A 90 -4.14 2.93 5.92
C MET A 90 -3.45 2.12 7.01
N THR A 91 -4.15 1.11 7.55
CA THR A 91 -3.64 0.22 8.60
C THR A 91 -2.38 -0.51 8.17
N LYS A 92 -2.38 -1.08 6.96
CA LYS A 92 -1.17 -1.69 6.39
C LYS A 92 -0.03 -0.68 6.32
N ASN A 93 -0.30 0.55 5.92
CA ASN A 93 0.72 1.60 5.82
C ASN A 93 1.25 2.04 7.20
N LEU A 94 0.41 2.07 8.23
CA LEU A 94 0.86 2.29 9.61
C LEU A 94 1.83 1.18 10.05
N VAL A 95 1.50 -0.08 9.77
CA VAL A 95 2.36 -1.23 10.07
C VAL A 95 3.69 -1.17 9.31
N VAL A 96 3.64 -0.79 8.04
CA VAL A 96 4.82 -0.53 7.20
C VAL A 96 5.73 0.54 7.82
N LYS A 97 5.13 1.60 8.38
CA LYS A 97 5.86 2.70 9.03
C LYS A 97 6.26 2.42 10.49
N GLY A 98 6.14 1.17 10.95
CA GLY A 98 6.61 0.77 12.28
C GLY A 98 5.59 0.86 13.40
N ALA A 99 4.30 1.06 13.10
CA ALA A 99 3.25 0.92 14.11
C ALA A 99 3.17 -0.53 14.61
N ASP A 100 2.86 -0.70 15.89
CA ASP A 100 2.52 -1.99 16.47
C ASP A 100 1.28 -2.58 15.78
N PHE A 101 1.28 -3.89 15.53
CA PHE A 101 0.23 -4.53 14.76
C PHE A 101 -1.14 -4.42 15.44
N ILE A 102 -1.21 -4.61 16.77
CA ILE A 102 -2.46 -4.53 17.53
C ILE A 102 -2.97 -3.09 17.51
N THR A 103 -2.08 -2.12 17.73
CA THR A 103 -2.43 -0.69 17.67
C THR A 103 -2.92 -0.28 16.29
N ALA A 104 -2.33 -0.82 15.23
CA ALA A 104 -2.81 -0.61 13.86
C ALA A 104 -4.19 -1.25 13.63
N MET A 105 -4.46 -2.45 14.17
CA MET A 105 -5.80 -3.05 14.11
C MET A 105 -6.83 -2.22 14.89
N VAL A 106 -6.46 -1.64 16.03
CA VAL A 106 -7.33 -0.72 16.78
C VAL A 106 -7.67 0.52 15.94
N PHE A 107 -6.67 1.10 15.25
CA PHE A 107 -6.93 2.18 14.29
C PHE A 107 -7.91 1.74 13.21
N MET A 108 -7.73 0.54 12.65
CA MET A 108 -8.62 -0.02 11.61
C MET A 108 -10.06 -0.09 12.09
N VAL A 109 -10.27 -0.72 13.25
CA VAL A 109 -11.59 -0.90 13.88
C VAL A 109 -12.23 0.43 14.23
N ALA A 110 -11.47 1.36 14.80
CA ALA A 110 -12.01 2.68 15.15
C ALA A 110 -12.38 3.50 13.91
N SER A 111 -11.64 3.33 12.82
CA SER A 111 -11.88 4.02 11.56
C SER A 111 -13.15 3.58 10.84
N THR A 112 -13.70 2.42 11.18
CA THR A 112 -14.92 1.87 10.58
C THR A 112 -16.10 1.85 11.54
N ASN A 113 -15.89 1.61 12.84
CA ASN A 113 -16.98 1.34 13.80
C ASN A 113 -17.18 2.42 14.87
N LEU A 114 -16.43 3.53 14.81
CA LEU A 114 -16.67 4.71 15.65
C LEU A 114 -16.98 5.96 14.83
N VAL A 115 -17.38 5.76 13.58
CA VAL A 115 -17.60 6.85 12.63
C VAL A 115 -18.94 7.54 12.89
N ILE A 116 -18.90 8.87 13.01
CA ILE A 116 -20.10 9.70 13.26
C ILE A 116 -21.12 9.57 12.12
N GLU A 117 -20.65 9.42 10.89
CA GLU A 117 -21.49 9.22 9.70
C GLU A 117 -22.42 8.01 9.84
N ILE A 118 -21.89 6.85 10.23
CA ILE A 118 -22.68 5.62 10.43
C ILE A 118 -23.67 5.82 11.57
N GLY A 119 -23.26 6.51 12.64
CA GLY A 119 -24.16 6.86 13.74
C GLY A 119 -25.38 7.68 13.28
N LEU A 120 -25.17 8.65 12.38
CA LEU A 120 -26.27 9.43 11.80
C LEU A 120 -27.19 8.58 10.92
N VAL A 121 -26.62 7.67 10.11
CA VAL A 121 -27.40 6.75 9.28
C VAL A 121 -28.22 5.78 10.14
N LEU A 122 -27.63 5.25 11.22
CA LEU A 122 -28.32 4.40 12.19
C LEU A 122 -29.47 5.14 12.86
N ILE A 123 -29.26 6.40 13.28
CA ILE A 123 -30.34 7.25 13.84
C ILE A 123 -31.50 7.36 12.84
N ALA A 124 -31.19 7.60 11.56
CA ALA A 124 -32.19 7.82 10.53
C ALA A 124 -32.99 6.56 10.15
N LEU A 125 -32.32 5.40 10.10
CA LEU A 125 -32.93 4.16 9.57
C LEU A 125 -33.44 3.20 10.65
N MET A 126 -32.78 3.14 11.80
CA MET A 126 -33.02 2.13 12.83
C MET A 126 -33.34 2.73 14.20
N GLY A 127 -33.11 4.03 14.36
CA GLY A 127 -33.32 4.77 15.60
C GLY A 127 -32.03 5.02 16.37
N TRP A 128 -32.10 5.98 17.28
CA TRP A 128 -30.94 6.45 18.05
C TRP A 128 -30.31 5.37 18.94
N GLN A 129 -31.08 4.36 19.36
CA GLN A 129 -30.58 3.27 20.20
C GLN A 129 -29.49 2.46 19.49
N PHE A 130 -29.63 2.21 18.18
CA PHE A 130 -28.61 1.50 17.41
C PHE A 130 -27.34 2.34 17.24
N ALA A 131 -27.48 3.67 17.09
CA ALA A 131 -26.32 4.55 17.07
C ALA A 131 -25.57 4.56 18.40
N VAL A 132 -26.29 4.64 19.53
CA VAL A 132 -25.64 4.53 20.86
C VAL A 132 -25.02 3.15 21.05
N ALA A 133 -25.67 2.09 20.58
CA ALA A 133 -25.12 0.73 20.61
C ALA A 133 -23.81 0.61 19.83
N GLU A 134 -23.70 1.24 18.66
CA GLU A 134 -22.46 1.35 17.88
C GLU A 134 -21.37 2.06 18.70
N PHE A 135 -21.67 3.24 19.26
CA PHE A 135 -20.72 4.03 20.05
C PHE A 135 -20.32 3.40 21.39
N VAL A 136 -21.11 2.47 21.91
CA VAL A 136 -20.77 1.66 23.10
C VAL A 136 -19.99 0.41 22.70
N GLY A 137 -20.41 -0.27 21.63
CA GLY A 137 -19.78 -1.50 21.17
C GLY A 137 -18.41 -1.29 20.52
N GLY A 138 -18.18 -0.16 19.84
CA GLY A 138 -16.87 0.21 19.30
C GLY A 138 -15.77 0.25 20.36
N PRO A 139 -15.92 1.02 21.47
CA PRO A 139 -14.99 0.98 22.60
C PRO A 139 -14.84 -0.41 23.24
N ILE A 140 -15.93 -1.17 23.39
CA ILE A 140 -15.87 -2.55 23.91
C ILE A 140 -15.00 -3.41 22.99
N MET A 141 -15.20 -3.32 21.68
CA MET A 141 -14.43 -4.04 20.66
C MET A 141 -12.95 -3.66 20.71
N ILE A 142 -12.62 -2.38 20.88
CA ILE A 142 -11.23 -1.92 21.04
C ILE A 142 -10.59 -2.50 22.30
N VAL A 143 -11.31 -2.49 23.43
CA VAL A 143 -10.81 -3.06 24.69
C VAL A 143 -10.59 -4.56 24.55
N LEU A 144 -11.57 -5.30 24.01
CA LEU A 144 -11.45 -6.73 23.76
C LEU A 144 -10.30 -7.06 22.82
N LEU A 145 -10.14 -6.31 21.73
CA LEU A 145 -9.04 -6.47 20.77
C LEU A 145 -7.68 -6.16 21.41
N ALA A 146 -7.59 -5.18 22.30
CA ALA A 146 -6.37 -4.88 23.04
C ALA A 146 -5.99 -6.00 24.03
N LEU A 147 -6.99 -6.56 24.73
CA LEU A 147 -6.79 -7.64 25.70
C LEU A 147 -6.45 -8.97 25.01
N LEU A 148 -7.22 -9.34 23.98
CA LEU A 148 -7.05 -10.59 23.22
C LEU A 148 -5.95 -10.48 22.16
N GLY A 149 -5.53 -9.27 21.78
CA GLY A 149 -4.61 -9.04 20.66
C GLY A 149 -3.27 -9.73 20.82
N THR A 150 -2.75 -9.85 22.04
CA THR A 150 -1.50 -10.57 22.31
C THR A 150 -1.63 -12.08 22.11
N LEU A 151 -2.82 -12.65 22.38
CA LEU A 151 -3.16 -14.06 22.13
C LEU A 151 -3.46 -14.31 20.64
N LEU A 152 -4.24 -13.43 20.01
CA LEU A 152 -4.66 -13.54 18.62
C LEU A 152 -3.47 -13.30 17.66
N PHE A 153 -2.59 -12.35 18.00
CA PHE A 153 -1.50 -11.85 17.15
C PHE A 153 -0.13 -11.94 17.84
N PRO A 154 0.33 -13.15 18.22
CA PRO A 154 1.62 -13.30 18.87
C PRO A 154 2.76 -12.84 17.95
N ALA A 155 3.80 -12.25 18.56
CA ALA A 155 4.95 -11.67 17.86
C ALA A 155 5.61 -12.63 16.86
N VAL A 156 5.57 -13.94 17.14
CA VAL A 156 6.11 -14.99 16.26
C VAL A 156 5.45 -15.00 14.88
N VAL A 157 4.15 -14.65 14.81
CA VAL A 157 3.37 -14.68 13.57
C VAL A 157 3.29 -13.31 12.90
N THR A 158 3.27 -12.23 13.69
CA THR A 158 3.22 -10.86 13.16
C THR A 158 4.57 -10.38 12.66
N ARG A 159 5.68 -10.66 13.37
CA ARG A 159 7.02 -10.16 13.00
C ARG A 159 7.45 -10.54 11.58
N PRO A 160 7.28 -11.78 11.08
CA PRO A 160 7.64 -12.11 9.70
C PRO A 160 6.82 -11.34 8.66
N ALA A 161 5.54 -11.06 8.94
CA ALA A 161 4.69 -10.25 8.06
C ALA A 161 5.09 -8.77 8.09
N GLN A 162 5.31 -8.22 9.29
CA GLN A 162 5.79 -6.85 9.48
C GLN A 162 7.15 -6.65 8.83
N GLN A 163 8.11 -7.56 9.05
CA GLN A 163 9.44 -7.50 8.43
C GLN A 163 9.39 -7.64 6.92
N ARG A 164 8.48 -8.44 6.33
CA ARG A 164 8.31 -8.48 4.86
C ARG A 164 7.76 -7.16 4.31
N LEU A 165 6.75 -6.60 4.97
CA LEU A 165 6.15 -5.31 4.59
C LEU A 165 7.14 -4.16 4.78
N GLN A 166 7.88 -4.16 5.89
CA GLN A 166 8.91 -3.19 6.20
C GLN A 166 10.16 -3.40 5.37
N ARG A 167 10.56 -4.61 4.98
CA ARG A 167 11.68 -4.80 4.04
C ARG A 167 11.30 -4.30 2.65
N LYS A 168 10.04 -4.52 2.22
CA LYS A 168 9.48 -3.93 1.00
C LYS A 168 9.42 -2.39 1.00
N SER A 169 9.49 -1.75 2.17
CA SER A 169 9.35 -0.29 2.32
C SER A 169 10.56 0.41 2.95
N ALA A 170 11.44 -0.29 3.66
CA ALA A 170 12.79 0.15 3.98
C ALA A 170 13.65 0.13 2.72
N SER A 171 13.29 -0.76 1.80
CA SER A 171 13.62 -0.64 0.38
C SER A 171 12.74 0.43 -0.35
N GLN A 172 12.19 1.41 0.36
CA GLN A 172 11.56 2.63 -0.18
C GLN A 172 12.02 3.89 0.59
N ASP A 173 12.89 3.72 1.61
CA ASP A 173 13.40 4.73 2.55
C ASP A 173 14.87 4.35 2.88
N ALA A 174 15.78 4.37 1.90
CA ALA A 174 17.21 4.41 2.22
C ALA A 174 17.55 5.83 2.72
N PRO A 175 18.43 5.99 3.73
CA PRO A 175 18.78 7.31 4.22
C PRO A 175 19.58 8.04 3.14
N THR A 176 18.95 8.98 2.46
CA THR A 176 19.71 10.07 1.85
C THR A 176 20.33 10.81 3.03
N GLU A 177 21.66 10.69 3.20
CA GLU A 177 22.43 11.54 4.10
C GLU A 177 22.25 13.00 3.68
N THR A 178 21.19 13.59 4.18
CA THR A 178 21.07 15.02 4.34
C THR A 178 20.38 15.16 5.67
N SER A 179 21.14 15.62 6.66
CA SER A 179 20.66 15.99 7.99
C SER A 179 19.50 16.99 7.86
N GLN A 180 18.29 16.49 7.61
CA GLN A 180 17.09 17.30 7.55
C GLN A 180 16.60 17.43 8.98
N THR A 181 16.94 18.55 9.59
CA THR A 181 16.13 19.19 10.64
C THR A 181 14.66 18.87 10.41
N SER A 182 14.00 18.25 11.39
CA SER A 182 12.61 17.78 11.33
C SER A 182 11.70 18.85 10.71
N VAL A 183 11.47 18.77 9.39
CA VAL A 183 10.58 19.69 8.70
C VAL A 183 9.19 19.39 9.22
N GLY A 184 8.58 20.36 9.93
CA GLY A 184 7.28 20.19 10.55
C GLY A 184 6.20 19.75 9.55
N LEU A 185 5.23 18.96 10.02
CA LEU A 185 4.12 18.41 9.23
C LEU A 185 3.44 19.47 8.34
N ALA A 186 3.27 20.68 8.87
CA ALA A 186 2.68 21.82 8.16
C ALA A 186 3.49 22.29 6.94
N LYS A 187 4.83 22.19 6.99
CA LYS A 187 5.69 22.58 5.87
C LYS A 187 5.74 21.47 4.81
N ARG A 188 5.63 20.18 5.22
CA ARG A 188 5.49 19.04 4.29
C ARG A 188 4.17 19.09 3.51
N LEU A 189 3.05 19.31 4.21
CA LEU A 189 1.70 19.45 3.62
C LEU A 189 1.58 20.59 2.61
N ARG A 190 2.48 21.59 2.66
CA ARG A 190 2.46 22.73 1.73
C ARG A 190 3.28 22.49 0.45
N THR A 191 4.05 21.41 0.35
CA THR A 191 4.89 21.19 -0.82
C THR A 191 4.11 20.52 -1.97
N PRO A 192 4.23 21.01 -3.22
CA PRO A 192 3.62 20.37 -4.39
C PRO A 192 4.06 18.91 -4.59
N ALA A 193 5.31 18.59 -4.24
CA ALA A 193 5.87 17.25 -4.30
C ALA A 193 5.11 16.26 -3.39
N THR A 194 4.74 16.66 -2.17
CA THR A 194 3.96 15.82 -1.26
C THR A 194 2.58 15.50 -1.82
N TRP A 195 1.91 16.47 -2.44
CA TRP A 195 0.60 16.23 -3.07
C TRP A 195 0.70 15.34 -4.30
N ALA A 196 1.74 15.49 -5.13
CA ALA A 196 1.99 14.62 -6.27
C ALA A 196 2.32 13.17 -5.86
N ASN A 197 3.10 13.00 -4.80
CA ASN A 197 3.39 11.68 -4.22
C ASN A 197 2.12 11.07 -3.58
N ALA A 198 1.35 11.85 -2.82
CA ALA A 198 0.09 11.42 -2.22
C ALA A 198 -0.92 10.94 -3.29
N ALA A 199 -1.03 11.67 -4.39
CA ALA A 199 -1.87 11.30 -5.52
C ALA A 199 -1.39 9.99 -6.17
N SER A 200 -0.07 9.81 -6.33
CA SER A 200 0.51 8.57 -6.88
C SER A 200 0.20 7.37 -5.98
N TYR A 201 0.35 7.50 -4.66
CA TYR A 201 -0.01 6.45 -3.70
C TYR A 201 -1.51 6.13 -3.72
N THR A 202 -2.36 7.16 -3.76
CA THR A 202 -3.82 7.01 -3.85
C THR A 202 -4.23 6.17 -5.07
N LEU A 203 -3.66 6.48 -6.24
CA LEU A 203 -3.94 5.73 -7.47
C LEU A 203 -3.36 4.31 -7.44
N ALA A 204 -2.19 4.12 -6.83
CA ALA A 204 -1.61 2.79 -6.65
C ALA A 204 -2.51 1.89 -5.77
N ASP A 205 -3.05 2.41 -4.67
CA ASP A 205 -3.98 1.67 -3.81
C ASP A 205 -5.30 1.38 -4.52
N LEU A 206 -5.87 2.35 -5.23
CA LEU A 206 -7.11 2.16 -6.00
C LEU A 206 -6.94 1.13 -7.13
N THR A 207 -5.85 1.24 -7.89
CA THR A 207 -5.56 0.28 -8.97
C THR A 207 -5.27 -1.10 -8.43
N MET A 208 -4.62 -1.21 -7.25
CA MET A 208 -4.36 -2.48 -6.60
C MET A 208 -5.66 -3.22 -6.20
N LEU A 209 -6.70 -2.48 -5.81
CA LEU A 209 -7.93 -3.02 -5.20
C LEU A 209 -9.14 -3.05 -6.16
N ARG A 210 -8.97 -2.56 -7.39
CA ARG A 210 -10.08 -2.39 -8.36
C ARG A 210 -10.88 -3.67 -8.65
N LYS A 211 -10.22 -4.83 -8.66
CA LYS A 211 -10.88 -6.10 -9.00
C LYS A 211 -11.73 -6.58 -7.83
N GLU A 212 -11.19 -6.47 -6.63
CA GLU A 212 -11.82 -6.84 -5.38
C GLU A 212 -13.04 -5.95 -5.11
N LEU A 213 -12.92 -4.63 -5.34
CA LEU A 213 -14.03 -3.69 -5.25
C LEU A 213 -15.14 -4.01 -6.27
N LEU A 214 -14.79 -4.23 -7.54
CA LEU A 214 -15.76 -4.56 -8.58
C LEU A 214 -16.54 -5.84 -8.26
N ILE A 215 -15.84 -6.89 -7.84
CA ILE A 215 -16.47 -8.16 -7.45
C ILE A 215 -17.40 -7.94 -6.24
N GLY A 216 -16.95 -7.18 -5.24
CA GLY A 216 -17.74 -6.88 -4.05
C GLY A 216 -19.09 -6.22 -4.36
N PHE A 217 -19.08 -5.14 -5.17
CA PHE A 217 -20.31 -4.45 -5.55
C PHE A 217 -21.26 -5.34 -6.37
N LEU A 218 -20.72 -6.13 -7.31
CA LEU A 218 -21.51 -7.05 -8.13
C LEU A 218 -22.20 -8.14 -7.28
N VAL A 219 -21.49 -8.69 -6.29
CA VAL A 219 -22.07 -9.69 -5.39
C VAL A 219 -23.11 -9.06 -4.47
N ALA A 220 -22.86 -7.86 -3.95
CA ALA A 220 -23.81 -7.14 -3.10
C ALA A 220 -25.12 -6.85 -3.85
N GLY A 221 -25.06 -6.31 -5.07
CA GLY A 221 -26.27 -6.07 -5.87
C GLY A 221 -27.01 -7.36 -6.27
N ALA A 222 -26.28 -8.45 -6.49
CA ALA A 222 -26.89 -9.77 -6.71
C ALA A 222 -27.64 -10.26 -5.46
N LEU A 223 -27.05 -10.13 -4.27
CA LEU A 223 -27.70 -10.60 -3.04
C LEU A 223 -28.96 -9.80 -2.72
N THR A 224 -28.93 -8.48 -2.89
CA THR A 224 -30.12 -7.63 -2.70
C THR A 224 -31.25 -7.99 -3.67
N SER A 225 -30.92 -8.36 -4.91
CA SER A 225 -31.93 -8.69 -5.91
C SER A 225 -32.42 -10.15 -5.83
N PHE A 226 -31.59 -11.10 -5.41
CA PHE A 226 -31.89 -12.53 -5.49
C PHE A 226 -32.26 -13.18 -4.14
N VAL A 227 -32.02 -12.54 -3.00
CA VAL A 227 -32.29 -13.13 -1.67
C VAL A 227 -33.52 -12.46 -1.04
N PRO A 228 -34.68 -13.14 -0.99
CA PRO A 228 -35.89 -12.61 -0.35
C PRO A 228 -35.71 -12.47 1.17
N ASP A 229 -36.33 -11.45 1.76
CA ASP A 229 -36.22 -11.16 3.20
C ASP A 229 -36.67 -12.33 4.09
N ALA A 230 -37.67 -13.10 3.66
CA ALA A 230 -38.16 -14.29 4.37
C ALA A 230 -37.09 -15.39 4.56
N THR A 231 -36.05 -15.40 3.71
CA THR A 231 -34.94 -16.36 3.82
C THR A 231 -34.16 -16.12 5.12
N TRP A 232 -34.08 -14.88 5.58
CA TRP A 232 -33.37 -14.53 6.81
C TRP A 232 -34.08 -15.03 8.06
N GLU A 233 -35.42 -15.07 8.07
CA GLU A 233 -36.21 -15.59 9.20
C GLU A 233 -35.91 -17.08 9.46
N VAL A 234 -35.64 -17.85 8.42
CA VAL A 234 -35.28 -19.28 8.53
C VAL A 234 -33.86 -19.47 9.06
N VAL A 235 -32.92 -18.59 8.68
CA VAL A 235 -31.52 -18.64 9.13
C VAL A 235 -31.40 -18.27 10.62
N PHE A 236 -32.23 -17.33 11.09
CA PHE A 236 -32.23 -16.85 12.47
C PHE A 236 -33.41 -17.44 13.25
N ALA A 237 -33.30 -18.73 13.59
CA ALA A 237 -34.30 -19.44 14.40
C ALA A 237 -34.68 -18.65 15.68
N GLN A 238 -35.97 -18.36 15.85
CA GLN A 238 -36.50 -17.56 16.96
C GLN A 238 -37.04 -18.46 18.10
N GLY A 239 -36.94 -18.01 19.36
CA GLY A 239 -37.74 -18.59 20.46
C GLY A 239 -37.00 -19.28 21.63
N HIS A 240 -35.67 -19.23 21.72
CA HIS A 240 -34.90 -19.86 22.81
C HIS A 240 -34.25 -18.87 23.80
N GLY A 241 -34.79 -17.65 23.93
CA GLY A 241 -34.29 -16.64 24.87
C GLY A 241 -32.82 -16.29 24.63
N LEU A 242 -31.98 -16.37 25.68
CA LEU A 242 -30.54 -16.04 25.60
C LEU A 242 -29.77 -16.88 24.56
N TRP A 243 -30.18 -18.12 24.31
CA TRP A 243 -29.51 -18.97 23.32
C TRP A 243 -29.66 -18.43 21.90
N THR A 244 -30.85 -17.90 21.58
CA THR A 244 -31.10 -17.22 20.31
C THR A 244 -30.20 -15.98 20.18
N SER A 245 -30.02 -15.19 21.24
CA SER A 245 -29.13 -14.02 21.20
C SER A 245 -27.66 -14.39 20.99
N VAL A 246 -27.17 -15.44 21.66
CA VAL A 246 -25.81 -15.96 21.46
C VAL A 246 -25.63 -16.42 20.02
N GLN A 247 -26.52 -17.29 19.53
CA GLN A 247 -26.48 -17.79 18.17
C GLN A 247 -26.48 -16.64 17.15
N ASN A 248 -27.39 -15.67 17.32
CA ASN A 248 -27.53 -14.54 16.41
C ASN A 248 -26.29 -13.62 16.42
N ALA A 249 -25.67 -13.38 17.58
CA ALA A 249 -24.45 -12.59 17.70
C ALA A 249 -23.24 -13.24 16.99
N PHE A 250 -23.19 -14.57 16.94
CA PHE A 250 -22.13 -15.30 16.22
C PHE A 250 -22.41 -15.49 14.72
N ILE A 251 -23.69 -15.69 14.35
CA ILE A 251 -24.11 -15.83 12.95
C ILE A 251 -24.10 -14.48 12.22
N GLY A 252 -24.52 -13.39 12.88
CA GLY A 252 -24.62 -12.05 12.29
C GLY A 252 -23.36 -11.65 11.52
N PRO A 253 -22.18 -11.56 12.14
CA PRO A 253 -20.95 -11.24 11.43
C PRO A 253 -20.61 -12.22 10.28
N LEU A 254 -20.97 -13.51 10.38
CA LEU A 254 -20.76 -14.46 9.28
C LEU A 254 -21.64 -14.16 8.07
N ILE A 255 -22.85 -13.64 8.29
CA ILE A 255 -23.68 -13.15 7.19
C ILE A 255 -23.04 -11.92 6.56
N ALA A 256 -22.43 -11.04 7.35
CA ALA A 256 -21.67 -9.90 6.81
C ALA A 256 -20.52 -10.36 5.89
N VAL A 257 -19.90 -11.51 6.17
CA VAL A 257 -18.87 -12.11 5.29
C VAL A 257 -19.42 -12.39 3.89
N ILE A 258 -20.65 -12.89 3.83
CA ILE A 258 -21.32 -13.33 2.61
C ILE A 258 -22.10 -12.20 1.94
N SER A 259 -22.53 -11.17 2.68
CA SER A 259 -23.35 -10.08 2.14
C SER A 259 -22.54 -9.04 1.37
N PHE A 260 -21.22 -9.00 1.55
CA PHE A 260 -20.29 -8.09 0.86
C PHE A 260 -20.67 -6.61 0.95
N VAL A 261 -21.46 -6.22 1.95
CA VAL A 261 -21.92 -4.85 2.03
C VAL A 261 -20.91 -3.99 2.77
N CYS A 262 -20.69 -2.77 2.27
CA CYS A 262 -19.88 -1.79 2.97
C CYS A 262 -20.55 -1.38 4.29
N SER A 263 -19.80 -0.76 5.19
CA SER A 263 -20.28 -0.19 6.46
C SER A 263 -21.66 0.50 6.37
N VAL A 264 -21.89 1.33 5.34
CA VAL A 264 -23.18 2.03 5.15
C VAL A 264 -24.28 1.09 4.69
N GLY A 265 -24.03 0.24 3.69
CA GLY A 265 -25.06 -0.69 3.22
C GLY A 265 -25.32 -1.84 4.20
N ASN A 266 -24.36 -2.17 5.09
CA ASN A 266 -24.62 -3.04 6.23
C ASN A 266 -25.73 -2.46 7.10
N VAL A 267 -25.90 -1.13 7.20
CA VAL A 267 -27.03 -0.58 7.96
C VAL A 267 -28.38 -0.89 7.30
N ALA A 268 -28.47 -0.83 5.97
CA ALA A 268 -29.68 -1.16 5.24
C ALA A 268 -30.07 -2.63 5.40
N LEU A 269 -29.09 -3.55 5.23
CA LEU A 269 -29.32 -4.99 5.45
C LEU A 269 -29.56 -5.29 6.93
N ALA A 270 -28.92 -4.57 7.86
CA ALA A 270 -29.16 -4.71 9.29
C ALA A 270 -30.61 -4.36 9.65
N ALA A 271 -31.19 -3.35 8.99
CA ALA A 271 -32.59 -2.98 9.17
C ALA A 271 -33.55 -4.07 8.69
N SER A 272 -33.27 -4.75 7.57
CA SER A 272 -34.10 -5.87 7.12
C SER A 272 -33.91 -7.12 8.00
N LEU A 273 -32.68 -7.40 8.45
CA LEU A 273 -32.41 -8.47 9.43
C LEU A 273 -33.13 -8.23 10.75
N TRP A 274 -33.15 -6.98 11.24
CA TRP A 274 -33.89 -6.59 12.43
C TRP A 274 -35.40 -6.83 12.30
N GLN A 275 -35.97 -6.54 11.13
CA GLN A 275 -37.36 -6.87 10.82
C GLN A 275 -37.59 -8.38 10.81
N GLY A 276 -36.70 -9.14 10.16
CA GLY A 276 -36.70 -10.61 10.10
C GLY A 276 -36.45 -11.31 11.45
N GLY A 277 -36.30 -10.56 12.54
CA GLY A 277 -36.37 -11.06 13.89
C GLY A 277 -35.08 -11.60 14.49
N ILE A 278 -33.94 -11.21 13.93
CA ILE A 278 -32.65 -11.36 14.60
C ILE A 278 -32.65 -10.61 15.95
N SER A 279 -31.82 -11.06 16.90
CA SER A 279 -31.67 -10.40 18.20
C SER A 279 -30.97 -9.05 18.05
N PHE A 280 -31.15 -8.15 19.02
CA PHE A 280 -30.55 -6.82 18.99
C PHE A 280 -29.01 -6.88 18.88
N GLY A 281 -28.37 -7.72 19.69
CA GLY A 281 -26.93 -7.95 19.64
C GLY A 281 -26.48 -8.68 18.38
N GLY A 282 -27.35 -9.50 17.77
CA GLY A 282 -27.13 -10.09 16.46
C GLY A 282 -27.04 -9.03 15.35
N VAL A 283 -27.97 -8.06 15.34
CA VAL A 283 -27.91 -6.91 14.42
C VAL A 283 -26.62 -6.11 14.65
N VAL A 284 -26.33 -5.77 15.91
CA VAL A 284 -25.16 -4.96 16.25
C VAL A 284 -23.86 -5.67 15.85
N ALA A 285 -23.75 -6.98 16.13
CA ALA A 285 -22.61 -7.78 15.69
C ALA A 285 -22.50 -7.82 14.15
N PHE A 286 -23.63 -7.96 13.44
CA PHE A 286 -23.67 -7.91 11.98
C PHE A 286 -23.18 -6.56 11.44
N ILE A 287 -23.60 -5.43 12.02
CA ILE A 287 -23.13 -4.08 11.65
C ILE A 287 -21.61 -3.99 11.81
N PHE A 288 -21.07 -4.51 12.92
CA PHE A 288 -19.62 -4.56 13.15
C PHE A 288 -18.86 -5.47 12.16
N GLY A 289 -19.53 -6.36 11.44
CA GLY A 289 -18.93 -7.37 10.56
C GLY A 289 -18.32 -6.85 9.26
N ASP A 290 -18.30 -5.54 9.02
CA ASP A 290 -17.83 -4.93 7.77
C ASP A 290 -16.33 -5.13 7.50
N LEU A 291 -15.54 -5.41 8.53
CA LEU A 291 -14.10 -5.70 8.45
C LEU A 291 -13.76 -7.17 8.18
N ILE A 292 -14.73 -8.09 8.22
CA ILE A 292 -14.49 -9.53 7.98
C ILE A 292 -15.06 -10.04 6.66
N THR A 293 -15.48 -9.13 5.78
CA THR A 293 -15.98 -9.45 4.43
C THR A 293 -14.96 -10.26 3.62
N LEU A 294 -15.44 -11.13 2.73
CA LEU A 294 -14.56 -11.98 1.93
C LEU A 294 -13.55 -11.19 1.04
N PRO A 295 -13.85 -10.02 0.45
CA PRO A 295 -12.85 -9.25 -0.28
C PRO A 295 -11.77 -8.71 0.66
N LEU A 296 -12.16 -8.23 1.84
CA LEU A 296 -11.19 -7.81 2.86
C LEU A 296 -10.31 -8.97 3.31
N LEU A 297 -10.87 -10.17 3.45
CA LEU A 297 -10.09 -11.37 3.75
C LEU A 297 -9.06 -11.67 2.65
N LEU A 298 -9.43 -11.53 1.37
CA LEU A 298 -8.49 -11.67 0.25
C LEU A 298 -7.42 -10.58 0.26
N ILE A 299 -7.78 -9.36 0.67
CA ILE A 299 -6.84 -8.24 0.84
C ILE A 299 -5.87 -8.51 2.00
N TYR A 300 -6.35 -8.96 3.17
CA TYR A 300 -5.51 -9.35 4.29
C TYR A 300 -4.58 -10.50 3.93
N ARG A 301 -5.07 -11.48 3.17
CA ARG A 301 -4.25 -12.58 2.65
C ARG A 301 -3.13 -12.05 1.75
N LYS A 302 -3.42 -11.05 0.91
CA LYS A 302 -2.46 -10.40 0.01
C LYS A 302 -1.45 -9.53 0.78
N TYR A 303 -1.86 -8.85 1.85
CA TYR A 303 -0.99 -8.00 2.67
C TYR A 303 -0.11 -8.76 3.65
N TYR A 304 -0.72 -9.63 4.46
CA TYR A 304 -0.09 -10.23 5.62
C TYR A 304 0.23 -11.72 5.44
N GLY A 305 -0.34 -12.36 4.41
CA GLY A 305 -0.24 -13.79 4.15
C GLY A 305 -1.43 -14.58 4.74
N PRO A 306 -1.63 -15.84 4.28
CA PRO A 306 -2.85 -16.60 4.58
C PRO A 306 -3.02 -16.96 6.06
N GLN A 307 -1.93 -17.30 6.76
CA GLN A 307 -2.02 -17.69 8.18
C GLN A 307 -2.46 -16.52 9.06
N LEU A 308 -1.86 -15.33 8.86
CA LEU A 308 -2.21 -14.15 9.64
C LEU A 308 -3.58 -13.60 9.24
N ALA A 309 -3.94 -13.67 7.96
CA ALA A 309 -5.28 -13.27 7.50
C ALA A 309 -6.39 -14.12 8.13
N LEU A 310 -6.22 -15.44 8.25
CA LEU A 310 -7.19 -16.31 8.92
C LEU A 310 -7.31 -15.99 10.42
N ARG A 311 -6.18 -15.69 11.09
CA ARG A 311 -6.20 -15.27 12.50
C ARG A 311 -6.88 -13.91 12.70
N MET A 312 -6.63 -12.95 11.80
CA MET A 312 -7.33 -11.68 11.80
C MET A 312 -8.83 -11.89 11.62
N TRP A 313 -9.23 -12.74 10.68
CA TRP A 313 -10.63 -13.05 10.43
C TRP A 313 -11.31 -13.67 11.65
N LEU A 314 -10.75 -14.75 12.20
CA LEU A 314 -11.29 -15.41 13.41
C LEU A 314 -11.29 -14.48 14.63
N GLY A 315 -10.22 -13.70 14.80
CA GLY A 315 -10.08 -12.76 15.91
C GLY A 315 -11.10 -11.63 15.84
N LEU A 316 -11.20 -10.96 14.68
CA LEU A 316 -12.17 -9.90 14.48
C LEU A 316 -13.60 -10.43 14.57
N TRP A 317 -13.91 -11.57 13.95
CA TRP A 317 -15.21 -12.24 14.09
C TRP A 317 -15.59 -12.46 15.55
N LEU A 318 -14.68 -13.06 16.34
CA LEU A 318 -14.92 -13.30 17.76
C LEU A 318 -15.14 -12.01 18.53
N VAL A 319 -14.30 -11.00 18.32
CA VAL A 319 -14.38 -9.72 19.04
C VAL A 319 -15.69 -8.98 18.68
N MET A 320 -16.11 -8.99 17.41
CA MET A 320 -17.37 -8.39 16.94
C MET A 320 -18.59 -9.10 17.54
N SER A 321 -18.62 -10.44 17.50
CA SER A 321 -19.69 -11.24 18.09
C SER A 321 -19.83 -11.02 19.59
N VAL A 322 -18.71 -11.06 20.32
CA VAL A 322 -18.71 -10.83 21.77
C VAL A 322 -19.11 -9.39 22.08
N SER A 323 -18.68 -8.41 21.30
CA SER A 323 -19.06 -7.00 21.49
C SER A 323 -20.56 -6.79 21.30
N GLY A 324 -21.14 -7.32 20.22
CA GLY A 324 -22.59 -7.24 20.00
C GLY A 324 -23.40 -7.90 21.11
N LEU A 325 -22.94 -9.06 21.61
CA LEU A 325 -23.57 -9.74 22.75
C LEU A 325 -23.46 -8.94 24.06
N LEU A 326 -22.30 -8.34 24.34
CA LEU A 326 -22.12 -7.48 25.50
C LEU A 326 -22.99 -6.22 25.42
N VAL A 327 -23.10 -5.63 24.23
CA VAL A 327 -24.00 -4.49 24.00
C VAL A 327 -25.46 -4.88 24.26
N GLU A 328 -25.92 -6.04 23.76
CA GLU A 328 -27.27 -6.53 24.06
C GLU A 328 -27.49 -6.76 25.56
N LEU A 329 -26.51 -7.34 26.26
CA LEU A 329 -26.58 -7.55 27.70
C LEU A 329 -26.67 -6.23 28.47
N ILE A 330 -25.85 -5.25 28.11
CA ILE A 330 -25.89 -3.91 28.71
C ILE A 330 -27.24 -3.25 28.45
N PHE A 331 -27.70 -3.23 27.20
CA PHE A 331 -28.92 -2.54 26.78
C PHE A 331 -30.19 -3.19 27.32
N SER A 332 -30.24 -4.52 27.38
CA SER A 332 -31.35 -5.24 27.98
C SER A 332 -31.46 -4.98 29.49
N HIS A 333 -30.33 -4.85 30.19
CA HIS A 333 -30.32 -4.53 31.62
C HIS A 333 -30.85 -3.13 31.94
N ILE A 334 -30.56 -2.15 31.07
CA ILE A 334 -31.01 -0.75 31.22
C ILE A 334 -32.32 -0.44 30.47
N GLY A 335 -32.93 -1.43 29.81
CA GLY A 335 -34.20 -1.27 29.08
C GLY A 335 -34.12 -0.40 27.82
N LEU A 336 -32.94 -0.30 27.19
CA LEU A 336 -32.71 0.51 25.99
C LEU A 336 -32.84 -0.27 24.66
N VAL A 337 -33.21 -1.55 24.70
CA VAL A 337 -33.47 -2.31 23.47
C VAL A 337 -34.73 -1.77 22.78
N PRO A 338 -34.68 -1.43 21.47
CA PRO A 338 -35.84 -0.90 20.75
C PRO A 338 -37.02 -1.87 20.77
N ALA A 339 -38.17 -1.40 21.25
CA ALA A 339 -39.42 -2.17 21.23
C ALA A 339 -40.12 -2.14 19.86
N VAL A 340 -39.84 -1.12 19.04
CA VAL A 340 -40.49 -0.92 17.74
C VAL A 340 -39.51 -1.27 16.63
N ARG A 341 -39.92 -2.20 15.75
CA ARG A 341 -39.20 -2.52 14.50
C ARG A 341 -39.74 -1.60 13.40
N GLN A 342 -39.06 -0.49 13.15
CA GLN A 342 -39.44 0.43 12.08
C GLN A 342 -39.13 -0.20 10.71
N THR A 343 -40.03 0.01 9.73
CA THR A 343 -39.83 -0.40 8.35
C THR A 343 -38.91 0.61 7.65
N ALA A 344 -37.63 0.27 7.52
CA ALA A 344 -36.70 1.07 6.71
C ALA A 344 -36.90 0.72 5.23
N THR A 345 -37.57 1.59 4.47
CA THR A 345 -37.59 1.55 3.01
C THR A 345 -36.55 2.54 2.48
N ALA A 346 -35.27 2.18 2.56
CA ALA A 346 -34.21 2.92 1.89
C ALA A 346 -33.83 2.16 0.61
N GLN A 347 -34.59 2.39 -0.47
CA GLN A 347 -34.15 2.00 -1.80
C GLN A 347 -33.18 3.07 -2.30
N ALA A 348 -31.95 2.64 -2.62
CA ALA A 348 -30.98 3.50 -3.27
C ALA A 348 -31.60 4.02 -4.57
N SER A 349 -31.64 5.33 -4.76
CA SER A 349 -32.19 5.93 -5.97
C SER A 349 -31.32 7.08 -6.41
N PHE A 350 -31.17 7.21 -7.72
CA PHE A 350 -30.42 8.33 -8.28
C PHE A 350 -31.21 9.62 -8.08
N ALA A 351 -30.72 10.49 -7.21
CA ALA A 351 -31.32 11.78 -6.91
C ALA A 351 -30.27 12.91 -6.95
N TRP A 352 -30.71 14.12 -7.31
CA TRP A 352 -29.90 15.34 -7.18
C TRP A 352 -29.84 15.79 -5.73
N ASN A 353 -29.08 15.06 -4.93
CA ASN A 353 -28.90 15.27 -3.50
C ASN A 353 -27.43 15.61 -3.17
N SER A 354 -27.13 15.77 -1.88
CA SER A 354 -25.78 16.04 -1.39
C SER A 354 -24.77 14.97 -1.84
N THR A 355 -25.18 13.70 -1.91
CA THR A 355 -24.33 12.58 -2.37
C THR A 355 -23.88 12.79 -3.82
N THR A 356 -24.79 13.17 -4.71
CA THR A 356 -24.47 13.46 -6.11
C THR A 356 -23.47 14.62 -6.24
N TRP A 357 -23.62 15.70 -5.46
CA TRP A 357 -22.65 16.80 -5.45
C TRP A 357 -21.28 16.38 -4.91
N LEU A 358 -21.24 15.61 -3.82
CA LEU A 358 -19.99 15.09 -3.26
C LEU A 358 -19.30 14.13 -4.24
N ASN A 359 -20.05 13.32 -4.98
CA ASN A 359 -19.52 12.45 -6.03
C ASN A 359 -18.89 13.25 -7.18
N LEU A 360 -19.52 14.33 -7.63
CA LEU A 360 -18.94 15.20 -8.66
C LEU A 360 -17.62 15.83 -8.19
N VAL A 361 -17.55 16.29 -6.93
CA VAL A 361 -16.31 16.78 -6.33
C VAL A 361 -15.27 15.68 -6.23
N ALA A 362 -15.65 14.48 -5.81
CA ALA A 362 -14.76 13.32 -5.73
C ALA A 362 -14.20 12.90 -7.10
N ILE A 363 -15.02 12.91 -8.15
CA ILE A 363 -14.59 12.66 -9.53
C ILE A 363 -13.59 13.73 -9.97
N ALA A 364 -13.89 15.02 -9.73
CA ALA A 364 -12.97 16.11 -10.03
C ALA A 364 -11.65 15.97 -9.26
N ALA A 365 -11.70 15.56 -7.99
CA ALA A 365 -10.52 15.28 -7.17
C ALA A 365 -9.71 14.10 -7.69
N LEU A 366 -10.36 13.00 -8.13
CA LEU A 366 -9.68 11.87 -8.78
C LEU A 366 -9.01 12.28 -10.09
N VAL A 367 -9.67 13.08 -10.92
CA VAL A 367 -9.09 13.61 -12.16
C VAL A 367 -7.88 14.49 -11.84
N GLY A 368 -8.00 15.37 -10.85
CA GLY A 368 -6.89 16.18 -10.36
C GLY A 368 -5.74 15.33 -9.83
N ALA A 369 -6.01 14.31 -9.01
CA ALA A 369 -5.01 13.39 -8.50
C ALA A 369 -4.33 12.61 -9.62
N SER A 370 -5.09 12.11 -10.60
CA SER A 370 -4.56 11.46 -11.81
C SER A 370 -3.62 12.40 -12.57
N TRP A 371 -4.03 13.65 -12.76
CA TRP A 371 -3.17 14.65 -13.40
C TRP A 371 -1.90 14.93 -12.61
N LEU A 372 -1.99 15.14 -11.29
CA LEU A 372 -0.84 15.36 -10.41
C LEU A 372 0.12 14.18 -10.43
N ALA A 373 -0.39 12.95 -10.37
CA ALA A 373 0.42 11.74 -10.41
C ALA A 373 1.13 11.54 -11.76
N HIS A 374 0.44 11.82 -12.86
CA HIS A 374 1.03 11.79 -14.20
C HIS A 374 2.10 12.88 -14.41
N HIS A 375 1.95 14.04 -13.75
CA HIS A 375 2.90 15.16 -13.85
C HIS A 375 3.83 15.27 -12.64
N LYS A 376 4.00 14.20 -11.85
CA LYS A 376 4.75 14.23 -10.59
C LYS A 376 6.16 14.81 -10.74
N GLU A 377 6.84 14.52 -11.85
CA GLU A 377 8.20 15.02 -12.14
C GLU A 377 8.26 16.54 -12.22
N ARG A 378 7.20 17.18 -12.76
CA ARG A 378 7.10 18.64 -12.86
C ARG A 378 7.00 19.31 -11.49
N PHE A 379 6.50 18.60 -10.49
CA PHE A 379 6.29 19.10 -9.13
C PHE A 379 7.40 18.67 -8.16
N GLY A 380 8.49 18.07 -8.67
CA GLY A 380 9.56 17.52 -7.85
C GLY A 380 9.16 16.23 -7.11
N GLY A 381 8.09 15.57 -7.54
CA GLY A 381 7.67 14.25 -7.09
C GLY A 381 8.17 13.14 -8.02
N GLY A 382 8.32 11.91 -7.49
CA GLY A 382 8.70 10.74 -8.29
C GLY A 382 10.17 10.60 -8.69
N SER A 383 11.07 11.51 -8.31
CA SER A 383 12.52 11.28 -8.44
C SER A 383 12.91 10.06 -7.62
N GLY A 384 13.44 9.03 -8.27
CA GLY A 384 13.84 7.78 -7.62
C GLY A 384 12.78 6.68 -7.59
N TYR A 385 11.62 6.82 -8.25
CA TYR A 385 10.59 5.76 -8.29
C TYR A 385 10.23 5.31 -9.73
N ALA A 386 10.19 4.01 -9.96
CA ALA A 386 9.73 3.33 -11.17
C ALA A 386 8.36 2.67 -10.97
N ILE A 387 7.71 2.23 -12.04
CA ILE A 387 6.45 1.47 -12.01
C ILE A 387 6.75 0.03 -12.42
N ASP A 388 6.35 -0.94 -11.61
CA ASP A 388 6.43 -2.36 -11.94
C ASP A 388 5.52 -2.67 -13.14
N PRO A 389 6.06 -3.18 -14.27
CA PRO A 389 5.31 -3.38 -15.51
C PRO A 389 4.32 -4.55 -15.45
N ILE A 390 4.39 -5.40 -14.44
CA ILE A 390 3.52 -6.57 -14.28
C ILE A 390 2.31 -6.25 -13.40
N CYS A 391 2.52 -5.54 -12.29
CA CYS A 391 1.44 -5.27 -11.33
C CYS A 391 1.00 -3.81 -11.26
N GLY A 392 1.77 -2.88 -11.84
CA GLY A 392 1.50 -1.44 -11.80
C GLY A 392 1.89 -0.77 -10.47
N MET A 393 2.55 -1.49 -9.57
CA MET A 393 2.97 -0.95 -8.27
C MET A 393 4.14 0.01 -8.45
N GLN A 394 4.10 1.17 -7.80
CA GLN A 394 5.24 2.08 -7.73
C GLN A 394 6.33 1.48 -6.82
N VAL A 395 7.56 1.46 -7.31
CA VAL A 395 8.75 0.90 -6.66
C VAL A 395 9.83 1.96 -6.65
N GLU A 396 10.54 2.13 -5.54
CA GLU A 396 11.72 3.00 -5.54
C GLU A 396 12.86 2.31 -6.30
N ILE A 397 13.43 2.99 -7.31
CA ILE A 397 14.54 2.51 -8.15
C ILE A 397 15.74 2.08 -7.30
N ALA A 398 16.09 2.89 -6.29
CA ALA A 398 17.25 2.66 -5.43
C ALA A 398 17.19 1.33 -4.67
N ASN A 399 15.98 0.78 -4.54
CA ASN A 399 15.68 -0.23 -3.55
C ASN A 399 14.69 -1.28 -4.09
N ALA A 400 14.54 -1.41 -5.40
CA ALA A 400 13.62 -2.37 -5.96
C ALA A 400 14.00 -3.81 -5.55
N PRO A 401 13.06 -4.62 -5.01
CA PRO A 401 13.32 -6.01 -4.65
C PRO A 401 13.94 -6.84 -5.78
N ALA A 402 13.56 -6.55 -7.02
CA ALA A 402 14.17 -7.14 -8.20
C ALA A 402 14.29 -6.10 -9.32
N HIS A 403 15.35 -6.25 -10.12
CA HIS A 403 15.64 -5.44 -11.30
C HIS A 403 15.99 -6.36 -12.48
N ARG A 404 15.61 -5.95 -13.69
CA ARG A 404 15.98 -6.60 -14.95
C ARG A 404 16.36 -5.54 -15.96
N CYS A 405 17.52 -5.68 -16.58
CA CYS A 405 17.86 -4.91 -17.76
C CYS A 405 17.51 -5.75 -19.01
N LYS A 406 16.66 -5.24 -19.89
CA LYS A 406 16.31 -5.89 -21.16
C LYS A 406 16.28 -4.84 -22.27
N ASN A 407 17.03 -5.07 -23.35
CA ASN A 407 17.21 -4.10 -24.46
C ASN A 407 17.68 -2.70 -23.99
N HIS A 408 18.67 -2.64 -23.10
CA HIS A 408 19.17 -1.40 -22.48
C HIS A 408 18.09 -0.55 -21.79
N THR A 409 16.97 -1.17 -21.43
CA THR A 409 15.92 -0.56 -20.61
C THR A 409 15.89 -1.28 -19.28
N ASP A 410 16.00 -0.53 -18.20
CA ASP A 410 15.90 -1.03 -16.85
C ASP A 410 14.43 -1.15 -16.43
N TYR A 411 14.08 -2.29 -15.86
CA TYR A 411 12.78 -2.60 -15.29
C TYR A 411 12.95 -2.92 -13.82
N TRP A 412 12.13 -2.29 -12.97
CA TRP A 412 12.15 -2.48 -11.53
C TRP A 412 10.84 -3.12 -11.08
N PHE A 413 10.92 -4.11 -10.20
CA PHE A 413 9.79 -4.96 -9.80
C PHE A 413 9.54 -4.88 -8.31
N CYS A 414 8.26 -4.92 -7.92
CA CYS A 414 7.83 -4.82 -6.52
C CYS A 414 8.05 -6.13 -5.73
N SER A 415 8.41 -7.21 -6.42
CA SER A 415 8.73 -8.52 -5.86
C SER A 415 9.46 -9.41 -6.86
N ASP A 416 10.17 -10.41 -6.36
CA ASP A 416 10.76 -11.48 -7.18
C ASP A 416 9.72 -12.18 -8.04
N HIS A 417 8.51 -12.39 -7.52
CA HIS A 417 7.41 -12.98 -8.27
C HIS A 417 7.03 -12.13 -9.50
N CYS A 418 7.00 -10.79 -9.40
CA CYS A 418 6.72 -9.95 -10.55
C CYS A 418 7.85 -10.04 -11.58
N ALA A 419 9.11 -10.05 -11.13
CA ALA A 419 10.27 -10.24 -12.01
C ALA A 419 10.23 -11.60 -12.73
N GLU A 420 9.95 -12.69 -12.02
CA GLU A 420 9.79 -14.03 -12.62
C GLU A 420 8.66 -14.08 -13.64
N LYS A 421 7.54 -13.39 -13.37
CA LYS A 421 6.41 -13.32 -14.30
C LYS A 421 6.76 -12.50 -15.54
N PHE A 422 7.58 -11.48 -15.40
CA PHE A 422 8.15 -10.72 -16.50
C PHE A 422 9.14 -11.55 -17.33
N ASP A 423 9.97 -12.35 -16.67
CA ASP A 423 10.90 -13.27 -17.33
C ASP A 423 10.14 -14.32 -18.17
N LYS A 424 9.00 -14.81 -17.67
CA LYS A 424 8.12 -15.76 -18.37
C LYS A 424 7.28 -15.13 -19.49
N ALA A 425 6.76 -13.92 -19.30
CA ALA A 425 5.85 -13.26 -20.25
C ALA A 425 6.58 -12.50 -21.38
N GLY A 426 7.87 -12.19 -21.19
CA GLY A 426 8.61 -11.28 -22.07
C GLY A 426 8.29 -9.80 -21.80
N ALA A 427 9.11 -8.89 -22.34
CA ALA A 427 8.87 -7.46 -22.17
C ALA A 427 7.53 -7.09 -22.84
N PRO A 428 6.61 -6.38 -22.16
CA PRO A 428 5.36 -5.95 -22.77
C PRO A 428 5.65 -5.02 -23.95
N LYS A 429 4.84 -5.11 -25.02
CA LYS A 429 4.92 -4.23 -26.20
C LYS A 429 4.55 -2.76 -25.92
N SER A 430 4.30 -2.40 -24.67
CA SER A 430 4.02 -1.01 -24.30
C SER A 430 5.31 -0.19 -24.35
N THR A 431 5.25 0.93 -25.05
CA THR A 431 6.30 1.93 -25.18
C THR A 431 6.96 2.20 -23.83
N PRO A 432 8.29 2.03 -23.68
CA PRO A 432 9.00 2.51 -22.51
C PRO A 432 8.74 4.01 -22.40
N GLN A 433 8.25 4.47 -21.25
CA GLN A 433 8.36 5.89 -20.94
C GLN A 433 9.85 6.20 -20.90
N ARG A 434 10.32 6.91 -21.93
CA ARG A 434 11.71 7.37 -22.06
C ARG A 434 11.92 8.46 -21.02
N HIS A 435 12.11 8.07 -19.77
CA HIS A 435 12.64 8.97 -18.77
C HIS A 435 14.06 9.32 -19.21
N LYS A 436 14.30 10.61 -19.44
CA LYS A 436 15.67 11.11 -19.57
C LYS A 436 16.40 10.59 -18.34
N SER A 437 17.49 9.87 -18.57
CA SER A 437 18.44 9.45 -17.56
C SER A 437 18.61 10.57 -16.54
N VAL A 438 18.04 10.38 -15.35
CA VAL A 438 18.59 11.00 -14.16
C VAL A 438 20.08 10.62 -14.18
N PRO A 439 21.02 11.55 -14.05
CA PRO A 439 22.42 11.19 -13.95
C PRO A 439 22.54 10.31 -12.71
N THR A 440 22.58 9.00 -12.94
CA THR A 440 22.90 8.02 -11.93
C THR A 440 24.27 8.39 -11.43
N ALA A 441 24.36 8.63 -10.12
CA ALA A 441 25.62 8.55 -9.43
C ALA A 441 26.29 7.25 -9.90
N LYS A 442 27.45 7.39 -10.55
CA LYS A 442 28.28 6.27 -11.00
C LYS A 442 28.50 5.35 -9.80
N THR A 443 27.74 4.27 -9.69
CA THR A 443 28.31 3.03 -9.16
C THR A 443 29.39 2.65 -10.17
N SER A 444 30.64 2.93 -9.83
CA SER A 444 31.79 2.69 -10.68
C SER A 444 31.91 1.19 -10.95
N SER A 445 31.30 0.71 -12.03
CA SER A 445 31.66 -0.59 -12.58
C SER A 445 33.11 -0.48 -13.04
N CYS A 446 33.99 -1.27 -12.41
CA CYS A 446 35.36 -1.38 -12.85
C CYS A 446 35.40 -2.43 -13.97
N LYS A 447 36.11 -2.12 -15.06
CA LYS A 447 36.29 -3.07 -16.16
C LYS A 447 37.31 -4.13 -15.75
N ASP A 448 36.98 -5.40 -15.94
CA ASP A 448 37.96 -6.50 -15.88
C ASP A 448 39.03 -6.25 -16.96
N PRO A 449 40.32 -6.14 -16.61
CA PRO A 449 41.37 -5.75 -17.55
C PRO A 449 41.77 -6.86 -18.54
N VAL A 450 41.35 -8.11 -18.31
CA VAL A 450 41.64 -9.24 -19.21
C VAL A 450 40.56 -9.37 -20.28
N CYS A 451 39.28 -9.17 -19.93
CA CYS A 451 38.15 -9.41 -20.86
C CYS A 451 37.24 -8.20 -21.12
N GLY A 452 37.36 -7.10 -20.38
CA GLY A 452 36.56 -5.89 -20.53
C GLY A 452 35.12 -5.98 -19.99
N MET A 453 34.80 -7.05 -19.25
CA MET A 453 33.49 -7.21 -18.61
C MET A 453 33.33 -6.21 -17.45
N ASP A 454 32.13 -5.63 -17.30
CA ASP A 454 31.82 -4.77 -16.15
C ASP A 454 31.72 -5.60 -14.87
N VAL A 455 32.54 -5.26 -13.88
CA VAL A 455 32.53 -5.89 -12.56
C VAL A 455 32.19 -4.84 -11.52
N ASP A 456 31.20 -5.15 -10.69
CA ASP A 456 30.88 -4.33 -9.52
C ASP A 456 31.90 -4.62 -8.41
N PRO A 457 32.66 -3.61 -7.94
CA PRO A 457 33.65 -3.78 -6.88
C PRO A 457 33.07 -4.33 -5.57
N ALA A 458 31.79 -4.05 -5.28
CA ALA A 458 31.15 -4.49 -4.04
C ALA A 458 30.78 -5.99 -4.04
N THR A 459 30.75 -6.63 -5.21
CA THR A 459 30.29 -8.02 -5.37
C THR A 459 31.32 -8.92 -6.07
N ALA A 460 32.52 -8.40 -6.35
CA ALA A 460 33.55 -9.13 -7.04
C ALA A 460 34.04 -10.34 -6.26
N LYS A 461 34.02 -11.50 -6.92
CA LYS A 461 34.41 -12.78 -6.31
C LYS A 461 35.93 -12.96 -6.19
N VAL A 462 36.71 -12.24 -7.01
CA VAL A 462 38.16 -12.44 -7.13
C VAL A 462 38.87 -11.11 -7.41
N SER A 463 39.94 -10.83 -6.67
CA SER A 463 40.81 -9.68 -6.86
C SER A 463 42.30 -10.06 -6.68
N ARG A 464 43.19 -9.20 -7.16
CA ARG A 464 44.65 -9.27 -6.99
C ARG A 464 45.20 -7.90 -6.62
N THR A 465 46.30 -7.86 -5.88
CA THR A 465 47.04 -6.63 -5.64
C THR A 465 48.27 -6.62 -6.52
N TYR A 466 48.41 -5.62 -7.39
CA TYR A 466 49.55 -5.46 -8.28
C TYR A 466 50.00 -3.99 -8.32
N GLY A 467 51.27 -3.72 -8.05
CA GLY A 467 51.81 -2.34 -8.02
C GLY A 467 51.16 -1.42 -6.97
N GLY A 468 50.62 -1.96 -5.88
CA GLY A 468 49.90 -1.19 -4.85
C GLY A 468 48.41 -0.95 -5.15
N THR A 469 47.93 -1.37 -6.32
CA THR A 469 46.53 -1.20 -6.75
C THR A 469 45.78 -2.53 -6.69
N THR A 470 44.52 -2.50 -6.25
CA THR A 470 43.64 -3.68 -6.26
C THR A 470 42.98 -3.81 -7.63
N VAL A 471 43.25 -4.90 -8.33
CA VAL A 471 42.69 -5.27 -9.63
C VAL A 471 41.57 -6.28 -9.40
N ILE A 472 40.43 -6.09 -10.05
CA ILE A 472 39.20 -6.84 -9.81
C ILE A 472 38.81 -7.61 -11.08
N PHE A 473 38.39 -8.88 -10.94
CA PHE A 473 38.13 -9.78 -12.06
C PHE A 473 36.70 -10.33 -12.05
N CYS A 474 36.17 -10.64 -13.23
CA CYS A 474 34.85 -11.26 -13.40
C CYS A 474 34.82 -12.72 -12.91
N GLY A 475 35.99 -13.37 -12.79
CA GLY A 475 36.13 -14.72 -12.25
C GLY A 475 37.58 -15.20 -12.19
N ASN A 476 37.78 -16.40 -11.64
CA ASN A 476 39.11 -17.01 -11.43
C ASN A 476 39.93 -17.12 -12.72
N HIS A 477 39.29 -17.46 -13.83
CA HIS A 477 39.96 -17.61 -15.14
C HIS A 477 40.66 -16.33 -15.62
N CYS A 478 40.07 -15.15 -15.37
CA CYS A 478 40.68 -13.87 -15.73
C CYS A 478 41.78 -13.48 -14.73
N ALA A 479 41.63 -13.83 -13.46
CA ALA A 479 42.68 -13.62 -12.46
C ALA A 479 43.92 -14.48 -12.74
N GLU A 480 43.74 -15.75 -13.10
CA GLU A 480 44.85 -16.66 -13.45
C GLU A 480 45.61 -16.18 -14.69
N LYS A 481 44.90 -15.76 -15.75
CA LYS A 481 45.52 -15.14 -16.93
C LYS A 481 46.28 -13.86 -16.60
N PHE A 482 45.76 -13.06 -15.66
CA PHE A 482 46.43 -11.88 -15.18
C PHE A 482 47.72 -12.23 -14.42
N ASP A 483 47.68 -13.27 -13.58
CA ASP A 483 48.84 -13.75 -12.82
C ASP A 483 49.98 -14.24 -13.75
N GLU A 484 49.66 -14.79 -14.93
CA GLU A 484 50.65 -15.26 -15.92
C GLU A 484 51.42 -14.13 -16.63
N ASN A 485 50.79 -12.99 -16.91
CA ASN A 485 51.46 -11.84 -17.52
C ASN A 485 50.77 -10.52 -17.12
N PRO A 486 51.01 -9.99 -15.90
CA PRO A 486 50.29 -8.83 -15.38
C PRO A 486 50.55 -7.54 -16.17
N THR A 487 51.77 -7.41 -16.72
CA THR A 487 52.25 -6.23 -17.46
C THR A 487 51.50 -6.00 -18.77
N GLN A 488 50.92 -7.06 -19.38
CA GLN A 488 50.18 -6.94 -20.63
C GLN A 488 48.78 -6.31 -20.45
N TYR A 489 48.22 -6.40 -19.23
CA TYR A 489 46.86 -5.96 -18.91
C TYR A 489 46.82 -4.67 -18.08
N CYS A 490 47.95 -4.23 -17.55
CA CYS A 490 48.05 -2.97 -16.83
C CYS A 490 48.35 -1.82 -17.80
N GLN A 491 47.30 -1.24 -18.39
CA GLN A 491 47.36 0.12 -18.94
C GLN A 491 46.94 1.10 -17.83
N PRO A 492 47.69 2.19 -17.56
CA PRO A 492 47.29 3.18 -16.57
C PRO A 492 45.97 3.86 -16.99
N SER A 493 44.98 3.83 -16.10
CA SER A 493 43.63 4.36 -16.29
C SER A 493 43.61 5.87 -16.53
N ALA A 494 42.61 6.31 -17.29
CA ALA A 494 42.36 7.63 -17.88
C ALA A 494 42.18 8.85 -16.92
N ASP A 495 42.85 8.86 -15.76
CA ASP A 495 42.82 9.97 -14.78
C ASP A 495 44.17 10.68 -14.65
N CYS A 496 44.94 10.81 -15.73
CA CYS A 496 46.11 11.70 -15.74
C CYS A 496 45.64 13.14 -15.97
N LYS A 497 45.89 14.05 -15.03
CA LYS A 497 45.58 15.48 -15.16
C LYS A 497 46.84 16.27 -15.45
N ASP A 498 46.74 17.23 -16.37
CA ASP A 498 47.77 18.24 -16.59
C ASP A 498 47.95 19.07 -15.31
N PRO A 499 49.13 19.07 -14.67
CA PRO A 499 49.33 19.73 -13.38
C PRO A 499 49.36 21.26 -13.46
N VAL A 500 49.45 21.85 -14.65
CA VAL A 500 49.45 23.31 -14.84
C VAL A 500 48.03 23.86 -14.94
N CYS A 501 47.11 23.13 -15.59
CA CYS A 501 45.75 23.63 -15.86
C CYS A 501 44.61 22.73 -15.35
N GLY A 502 44.91 21.52 -14.89
CA GLY A 502 43.93 20.54 -14.39
C GLY A 502 43.14 19.81 -15.47
N MET A 503 43.45 20.01 -16.76
CA MET A 503 42.77 19.34 -17.87
C MET A 503 43.11 17.85 -17.91
N SER A 504 42.11 17.00 -18.15
CA SER A 504 42.33 15.56 -18.30
C SER A 504 43.14 15.28 -19.57
N VAL A 505 44.23 14.52 -19.43
CA VAL A 505 45.12 14.13 -20.53
C VAL A 505 45.15 12.61 -20.57
N ASP A 506 44.98 12.04 -21.76
CA ASP A 506 45.20 10.63 -21.99
C ASP A 506 46.70 10.39 -22.26
N PRO A 507 47.43 9.62 -21.42
CA PRO A 507 48.85 9.34 -21.61
C PRO A 507 49.18 8.68 -22.96
N ALA A 508 48.25 7.94 -23.56
CA ALA A 508 48.46 7.28 -24.85
C ALA A 508 48.43 8.26 -26.04
N THR A 509 47.80 9.44 -25.86
CA THR A 509 47.59 10.43 -26.94
C THR A 509 48.11 11.82 -26.60
N ALA A 510 48.80 11.97 -25.46
CA ALA A 510 49.34 13.24 -25.00
C ALA A 510 50.28 13.86 -26.04
N LYS A 511 50.01 15.12 -26.41
CA LYS A 511 50.84 15.84 -27.39
C LYS A 511 52.24 16.15 -26.86
N VAL A 512 52.39 16.26 -25.54
CA VAL A 512 53.61 16.71 -24.88
C VAL A 512 53.76 15.99 -23.54
N SER A 513 54.97 15.50 -23.25
CA SER A 513 55.35 14.99 -21.94
C SER A 513 56.73 15.51 -21.52
N ARG A 514 57.01 15.47 -20.22
CA ARG A 514 58.30 15.81 -19.60
C ARG A 514 58.64 14.78 -18.53
N THR A 515 59.92 14.49 -18.34
CA THR A 515 60.37 13.64 -17.24
C THR A 515 61.02 14.51 -16.17
N TYR A 516 60.47 14.50 -14.96
CA TYR A 516 61.00 15.25 -13.81
C TYR A 516 61.11 14.32 -12.60
N SER A 517 62.27 14.29 -11.95
CA SER A 517 62.56 13.39 -10.80
C SER A 517 62.17 11.92 -11.04
N GLY A 518 62.44 11.41 -12.25
CA GLY A 518 62.16 10.02 -12.64
C GLY A 518 60.70 9.72 -12.98
N THR A 519 59.81 10.72 -12.92
CA THR A 519 58.37 10.57 -13.23
C THR A 519 58.03 11.28 -14.53
N THR A 520 57.31 10.61 -15.44
CA THR A 520 56.80 11.22 -16.68
C THR A 520 55.49 11.95 -16.42
N VAL A 521 55.45 13.24 -16.74
CA VAL A 521 54.32 14.15 -16.60
C VAL A 521 53.77 14.46 -18.00
N PHE A 522 52.44 14.39 -18.16
CA PHE A 522 51.75 14.59 -19.45
C PHE A 522 50.97 15.91 -19.44
N PHE A 523 50.98 16.62 -20.58
CA PHE A 523 50.38 17.95 -20.72
C PHE A 523 49.37 18.01 -21.86
N CYS A 524 48.36 18.88 -21.72
CA CYS A 524 47.32 19.07 -22.74
C CYS A 524 47.85 19.77 -24.00
N GLY A 525 49.02 20.45 -23.91
CA GLY A 525 49.72 21.06 -25.04
C GLY A 525 51.05 21.72 -24.66
N ASN A 526 51.77 22.23 -25.66
CA ASN A 526 53.11 22.83 -25.51
C ASN A 526 53.13 23.95 -24.46
N HIS A 527 52.13 24.83 -24.47
CA HIS A 527 52.05 25.95 -23.53
C HIS A 527 52.06 25.52 -22.05
N CYS A 528 51.42 24.39 -21.70
CA CYS A 528 51.48 23.86 -20.33
C CYS A 528 52.83 23.21 -20.03
N GLY A 529 53.41 22.48 -20.99
CA GLY A 529 54.78 21.95 -20.87
C GLY A 529 55.82 23.07 -20.65
N ASP A 530 55.75 24.16 -21.41
CA ASP A 530 56.68 25.28 -21.31
C ASP A 530 56.55 26.04 -19.98
N LYS A 531 55.33 26.12 -19.42
CA LYS A 531 55.10 26.67 -18.07
C LYS A 531 55.64 25.75 -16.98
N PHE A 532 55.52 24.45 -17.16
CA PHE A 532 56.07 23.47 -16.24
C PHE A 532 57.60 23.51 -16.24
N ASP A 533 58.24 23.65 -17.40
CA ASP A 533 59.70 23.75 -17.54
C ASP A 533 60.29 24.98 -16.81
N GLN A 534 59.49 26.04 -16.60
CA GLN A 534 59.92 27.26 -15.88
C GLN A 534 59.94 27.10 -14.36
N ASP A 535 59.04 26.29 -13.79
CA ASP A 535 58.91 26.10 -12.34
C ASP A 535 58.22 24.75 -12.01
N PRO A 536 58.91 23.61 -12.17
CA PRO A 536 58.30 22.28 -12.00
C PRO A 536 57.81 22.00 -10.57
N GLU A 537 58.54 22.50 -9.57
CA GLU A 537 58.25 22.25 -8.15
C GLU A 537 56.92 22.87 -7.72
N ARG A 538 56.56 24.02 -8.30
CA ARG A 538 55.28 24.69 -8.04
C ARG A 538 54.06 23.83 -8.40
N TYR A 539 54.15 23.05 -9.46
CA TYR A 539 53.02 22.27 -10.00
C TYR A 539 52.95 20.84 -9.48
N LEU A 540 54.00 20.36 -8.78
CA LEU A 540 54.07 19.00 -8.25
C LEU A 540 53.80 18.87 -6.74
N LYS A 541 53.41 19.96 -6.06
CA LYS A 541 52.94 19.88 -4.66
C LYS A 541 51.56 19.23 -4.59
N THR A 542 51.52 17.92 -4.35
CA THR A 542 50.26 17.21 -4.04
C THR A 542 49.86 17.48 -2.58
N GLU A 543 48.60 17.86 -2.40
CA GLU A 543 47.91 17.92 -1.11
C GLU A 543 48.05 16.60 -0.34
N GLY A 544 48.63 16.66 0.85
CA GLY A 544 48.85 15.50 1.71
C GLY A 544 49.79 15.74 2.88
N SER A 545 49.76 16.93 3.50
CA SER A 545 50.39 17.19 4.81
C SER A 545 49.75 18.42 5.45
N HIS A 546 48.62 18.24 6.11
CA HIS A 546 48.20 19.13 7.18
C HIS A 546 48.16 18.32 8.48
N ALA A 547 48.93 18.81 9.45
CA ALA A 547 49.00 18.36 10.83
C ALA A 547 47.72 18.64 11.61
#